data_AF-A0A938M5A1-F1
#
_entry.id   AF-A0A938M5A1-F1
#
_cell.length_a   1.000
_cell.length_b   1.000
_cell.length_c   1.000
_cell.angle_alpha   90.00
_cell.angle_beta   90.00
_cell.angle_gamma   90.00
#
_symmetry.space_group_name_H-M   'P 1'
#
loop_
_entity.id
_entity.type
_entity.pdbx_description
1 polymer ?
#
loop_
_entity_poly.entity_id
_entity_poly.type
_entity_poly.pdbx_seq_one_letter_code
_entity_poly.pdbx_strand_id
1 'polypeptide(L)'
;MLQELDQYAAANKVDAAKQPPREAEALSKSLFLAHSTTDTNFSAVCASKRLLSPSRLAELSGTRVNPRSPEAILGTAGYVFLYAAPFCRGSTGCGFLFAHTLESAHREDGVATPFDSGGLLHKKVSRPNPAEPARDFLARHEIPVPEHRDYLQRAMTLLFAKPADYVVGNEPVWPGPIGLTGGDRRRWTHEVRVADQVSIPTGYLQAVFAPIRLMTEGGAIESLVKWCRLEGVDCIPLYTSRADDFETLKRRCVDYILGKLLP
;
A
#
# COMPACT_ATOMS: atom_id res chain seq x y z
N MET A 1 -8.58 13.01 12.74
CA MET A 1 -8.72 12.35 11.42
C MET A 1 -10.17 12.16 10.93
N LEU A 2 -10.97 11.20 11.42
CA LEU A 2 -12.34 11.00 10.91
C LEU A 2 -13.22 12.27 11.01
N GLN A 3 -13.17 12.92 12.17
CA GLN A 3 -13.89 14.17 12.41
C GLN A 3 -13.45 15.30 11.46
N GLU A 4 -12.16 15.39 11.10
CA GLU A 4 -11.67 16.40 10.16
C GLU A 4 -12.23 16.18 8.76
N LEU A 5 -12.38 14.92 8.35
CA LEU A 5 -12.98 14.57 7.06
C LEU A 5 -14.47 14.94 7.02
N ASP A 6 -15.20 14.71 8.11
CA ASP A 6 -16.60 15.12 8.26
C ASP A 6 -16.77 16.64 8.28
N GLN A 7 -15.91 17.35 9.01
CA GLN A 7 -15.89 18.81 9.04
C GLN A 7 -15.56 19.39 7.66
N TYR A 8 -14.59 18.80 6.96
CA TYR A 8 -14.25 19.18 5.59
C TYR A 8 -15.45 19.00 4.65
N ALA A 9 -16.14 17.86 4.71
CA ALA A 9 -17.32 17.62 3.89
C ALA A 9 -18.45 18.61 4.19
N ALA A 10 -18.72 18.87 5.48
CA ALA A 10 -19.72 19.85 5.89
C ALA A 10 -19.39 21.27 5.40
N ALA A 11 -18.14 21.70 5.54
CA ALA A 11 -17.68 23.01 5.09
C ALA A 11 -17.78 23.18 3.56
N ASN A 12 -17.59 22.10 2.81
CA ASN A 12 -17.65 22.09 1.35
C ASN A 12 -19.03 21.69 0.79
N LYS A 13 -20.05 21.54 1.65
CA LYS A 13 -21.41 21.11 1.27
C LYS A 13 -21.41 19.80 0.47
N VAL A 14 -20.48 18.90 0.78
CA VAL A 14 -20.46 17.56 0.23
C VAL A 14 -21.54 16.76 0.94
N ASP A 15 -22.53 16.29 0.18
CA ASP A 15 -23.61 15.46 0.73
C ASP A 15 -23.03 14.15 1.25
N ALA A 16 -22.85 14.08 2.56
CA ALA A 16 -22.54 12.83 3.23
C ALA A 16 -23.82 11.97 3.21
N ALA A 17 -23.81 10.88 2.45
CA ALA A 17 -24.86 9.88 2.56
C ALA A 17 -24.99 9.46 4.03
N LYS A 18 -26.23 9.35 4.53
CA LYS A 18 -26.51 8.91 5.92
C LYS A 18 -25.94 7.52 6.21
N GLN A 19 -25.77 6.70 5.17
CA GLN A 19 -25.10 5.41 5.21
C GLN A 19 -24.06 5.35 4.08
N PRO A 20 -22.86 4.80 4.34
CA PRO A 20 -21.86 4.61 3.29
C PRO A 20 -22.41 3.62 2.24
N PRO A 21 -22.08 3.82 0.95
CA PRO A 21 -22.39 2.83 -0.08
C PRO A 21 -21.85 1.46 0.31
N ARG A 22 -22.61 0.38 0.08
CA ARG A 22 -22.18 -1.00 0.36
C ARG A 22 -20.83 -1.33 -0.27
N GLU A 23 -20.57 -0.79 -1.45
CA GLU A 23 -19.30 -0.93 -2.15
C GLU A 23 -18.13 -0.29 -1.38
N ALA A 24 -18.31 0.90 -0.79
CA ALA A 24 -17.30 1.54 0.04
C ALA A 24 -16.99 0.72 1.28
N GLU A 25 -18.02 0.15 1.91
CA GLU A 25 -17.85 -0.75 3.05
C GLU A 25 -17.09 -2.03 2.68
N ALA A 26 -17.52 -2.70 1.60
CA ALA A 26 -16.89 -3.94 1.13
C ALA A 26 -15.42 -3.72 0.77
N LEU A 27 -15.12 -2.66 0.01
CA LEU A 27 -13.76 -2.32 -0.37
C LEU A 27 -12.92 -1.94 0.85
N SER A 28 -13.32 -0.92 1.61
CA SER A 28 -12.51 -0.43 2.73
C SER A 28 -12.14 -1.53 3.72
N LYS A 29 -13.10 -2.38 4.11
CA LYS A 29 -12.89 -3.44 5.12
C LYS A 29 -12.09 -4.64 4.63
N SER A 30 -12.13 -4.94 3.32
CA SER A 30 -11.56 -6.18 2.77
C SER A 30 -10.38 -5.96 1.82
N LEU A 31 -10.08 -4.71 1.45
CA LEU A 31 -9.04 -4.41 0.47
C LEU A 31 -7.67 -4.94 0.91
N PHE A 32 -7.01 -5.68 0.03
CA PHE A 32 -5.70 -6.26 0.29
C PHE A 32 -4.64 -5.18 0.59
N LEU A 33 -3.59 -5.61 1.28
CA LEU A 33 -2.36 -4.86 1.47
C LEU A 33 -1.34 -5.25 0.39
N ALA A 34 -0.98 -4.28 -0.45
CA ALA A 34 -0.08 -4.49 -1.57
C ALA A 34 1.36 -4.07 -1.25
N HIS A 35 2.30 -4.91 -1.66
CA HIS A 35 3.73 -4.59 -1.72
C HIS A 35 4.26 -4.87 -3.11
N SER A 36 4.72 -3.86 -3.85
CA SER A 36 5.41 -4.07 -5.13
C SER A 36 6.90 -3.81 -5.04
N THR A 37 7.66 -4.57 -5.85
CA THR A 37 9.12 -4.54 -5.81
C THR A 37 9.74 -4.91 -7.16
N THR A 38 11.04 -4.70 -7.29
CA THR A 38 11.81 -5.06 -8.49
C THR A 38 12.09 -6.56 -8.53
N ASP A 39 12.43 -7.10 -9.71
CA ASP A 39 12.79 -8.52 -9.86
C ASP A 39 13.88 -8.96 -8.87
N THR A 40 14.95 -8.17 -8.73
CA THR A 40 16.06 -8.47 -7.80
C THR A 40 15.59 -8.56 -6.36
N ASN A 41 14.78 -7.60 -5.92
CA ASN A 41 14.26 -7.59 -4.55
C ASN A 41 13.21 -8.68 -4.35
N PHE A 42 12.42 -9.01 -5.36
CA PHE A 42 11.48 -10.12 -5.31
C PHE A 42 12.22 -11.45 -5.08
N SER A 43 13.29 -11.72 -5.84
CA SER A 43 14.13 -12.90 -5.64
C SER A 43 14.75 -12.94 -4.24
N ALA A 44 15.22 -11.79 -3.74
CA ALA A 44 15.77 -11.69 -2.38
C ALA A 44 14.72 -11.99 -1.30
N VAL A 45 13.49 -11.49 -1.47
CA VAL A 45 12.35 -11.74 -0.57
C VAL A 45 11.95 -13.22 -0.59
N CYS A 46 11.89 -13.84 -1.78
CA CYS A 46 11.62 -15.27 -1.92
C CYS A 46 12.70 -16.12 -1.22
N ALA A 47 13.97 -15.72 -1.32
CA ALA A 47 15.08 -16.42 -0.68
C ALA A 47 15.07 -16.26 0.85
N SER A 48 14.83 -15.06 1.36
CA SER A 48 14.74 -14.78 2.80
C SER A 48 13.43 -15.25 3.42
N LYS A 49 12.40 -15.50 2.59
CA LYS A 49 11.01 -15.77 2.97
C LYS A 49 10.37 -14.65 3.78
N ARG A 50 10.86 -13.41 3.65
CA ARG A 50 10.41 -12.25 4.44
C ARG A 50 10.56 -10.94 3.67
N LEU A 51 9.56 -10.06 3.79
CA LEU A 51 9.77 -8.63 3.63
C LEU A 51 10.44 -8.10 4.89
N LEU A 52 11.42 -7.22 4.71
CA LEU A 52 12.21 -6.68 5.81
C LEU A 52 12.23 -5.16 5.73
N SER A 53 12.17 -4.50 6.88
CA SER A 53 12.35 -3.06 6.99
C SER A 53 13.77 -2.66 6.59
N PRO A 54 13.99 -1.41 6.15
CA PRO A 54 15.34 -0.90 5.89
C PRO A 54 16.32 -1.10 7.05
N SER A 55 15.86 -0.92 8.30
CA SER A 55 16.70 -1.12 9.50
C SER A 55 17.10 -2.59 9.65
N ARG A 56 16.16 -3.51 9.45
CA ARG A 56 16.45 -4.95 9.55
C ARG A 56 17.38 -5.43 8.43
N LEU A 57 17.21 -4.90 7.21
CA LEU A 57 18.12 -5.16 6.10
C LEU A 57 19.54 -4.67 6.38
N ALA A 58 19.67 -3.47 6.94
CA ALA A 58 20.96 -2.89 7.30
C ALA A 58 21.66 -3.74 8.37
N GLU A 59 20.93 -4.13 9.43
CA GLU A 59 21.43 -4.98 10.51
C GLU A 59 21.94 -6.33 9.99
N LEU A 60 21.15 -7.04 9.17
CA LEU A 60 21.55 -8.33 8.60
C LEU A 60 22.77 -8.23 7.67
N SER A 61 22.97 -7.05 7.07
CA SER A 61 24.12 -6.78 6.20
C SER A 61 25.33 -6.21 6.95
N GLY A 62 25.25 -6.02 8.28
CA GLY A 62 26.30 -5.36 9.06
C GLY A 62 26.53 -3.89 8.69
N THR A 63 25.52 -3.23 8.11
CA THR A 63 25.57 -1.83 7.69
C THR A 63 24.60 -0.97 8.50
N ARG A 64 24.60 0.34 8.26
CA ARG A 64 23.64 1.27 8.88
C ARG A 64 22.69 1.79 7.82
N VAL A 65 21.45 2.09 8.22
CA VAL A 65 20.50 2.81 7.37
C VAL A 65 21.14 4.13 6.97
N ASN A 66 21.09 4.45 5.67
CA ASN A 66 21.62 5.71 5.16
C ASN A 66 20.82 6.87 5.80
N PRO A 67 21.45 7.79 6.56
CA PRO A 67 20.73 8.88 7.23
C PRO A 67 20.08 9.88 6.25
N ARG A 68 20.43 9.81 4.95
CA ARG A 68 19.81 10.60 3.89
C ARG A 68 18.71 9.84 3.14
N SER A 69 18.40 8.59 3.51
CA SER A 69 17.29 7.87 2.88
C SER A 69 15.95 8.49 3.31
N PRO A 70 14.91 8.38 2.47
CA PRO A 70 13.58 8.85 2.84
C PRO A 70 13.10 8.30 4.17
N GLU A 71 13.33 7.01 4.42
CA GLU A 71 12.88 6.31 5.60
C GLU A 71 13.63 6.76 6.86
N ALA A 72 14.91 7.11 6.75
CA ALA A 72 15.65 7.69 7.87
C ALA A 72 15.17 9.11 8.20
N ILE A 73 14.93 9.94 7.18
CA ILE A 73 14.47 11.34 7.34
C ILE A 73 13.05 11.39 7.93
N LEU A 74 12.17 10.49 7.50
CA LEU A 74 10.79 10.40 7.99
C LEU A 74 10.67 9.62 9.31
N GLY A 75 11.74 8.96 9.78
CA GLY A 75 11.69 8.13 10.99
C GLY A 75 10.96 6.80 10.78
N THR A 76 10.86 6.31 9.55
CA THR A 76 10.10 5.13 9.16
C THR A 76 10.96 3.92 8.78
N ALA A 77 12.28 4.00 8.99
CA ALA A 77 13.21 2.93 8.64
C ALA A 77 12.96 1.59 9.36
N GLY A 78 12.19 1.58 10.46
CA GLY A 78 11.79 0.39 11.18
C GLY A 78 10.61 -0.37 10.56
N TYR A 79 10.00 0.13 9.48
CA TYR A 79 8.77 -0.44 8.94
C TYR A 79 8.95 -1.13 7.59
N VAL A 80 8.11 -2.13 7.35
CA VAL A 80 7.76 -2.62 6.01
C VAL A 80 6.58 -1.81 5.51
N PHE A 81 6.70 -1.27 4.30
CA PHE A 81 5.67 -0.47 3.64
C PHE A 81 4.76 -1.34 2.79
N LEU A 82 3.47 -1.21 3.03
CA LEU A 82 2.35 -1.82 2.33
C LEU A 82 1.37 -0.71 1.92
N TYR A 83 0.44 -1.02 1.03
CA TYR A 83 -0.60 -0.07 0.62
C TYR A 83 -1.97 -0.74 0.63
N ALA A 84 -2.96 -0.10 1.24
CA ALA A 84 -4.36 -0.54 1.12
C ALA A 84 -4.92 -0.05 -0.22
N ALA A 85 -4.38 -0.56 -1.32
CA ALA A 85 -4.70 -0.25 -2.72
C ALA A 85 -4.01 -1.26 -3.65
N PRO A 86 -4.34 -1.28 -4.95
CA PRO A 86 -3.52 -2.00 -5.93
C PRO A 86 -2.08 -1.46 -5.98
N PHE A 87 -1.20 -2.20 -6.64
CA PHE A 87 0.21 -1.80 -6.81
C PHE A 87 0.32 -0.38 -7.39
N CYS A 88 0.83 0.53 -6.58
CA CYS A 88 0.92 1.95 -6.92
C CYS A 88 2.35 2.38 -7.22
N ARG A 89 3.40 1.73 -6.68
CA ARG A 89 4.78 2.17 -6.84
C ARG A 89 5.33 1.85 -8.24
N GLY A 90 5.60 2.89 -9.03
CA GLY A 90 6.17 2.75 -10.37
C GLY A 90 7.55 2.06 -10.39
N SER A 91 7.96 1.61 -11.58
CA SER A 91 9.25 0.92 -11.81
C SER A 91 9.43 -0.40 -11.05
N THR A 92 8.32 -1.08 -10.70
CA THR A 92 8.30 -2.42 -10.13
C THR A 92 7.67 -3.41 -11.11
N GLY A 93 8.11 -4.68 -11.08
CA GLY A 93 7.59 -5.75 -11.95
C GLY A 93 6.94 -6.91 -11.20
N CYS A 94 7.13 -6.98 -9.88
CA CYS A 94 6.60 -8.04 -9.03
C CYS A 94 5.80 -7.45 -7.87
N GLY A 95 4.95 -8.27 -7.24
CA GLY A 95 4.25 -7.84 -6.04
C GLY A 95 3.59 -8.97 -5.24
N PHE A 96 3.28 -8.64 -4.00
CA PHE A 96 2.61 -9.49 -3.03
C PHE A 96 1.33 -8.79 -2.57
N LEU A 97 0.23 -9.54 -2.50
CA LEU A 97 -1.01 -9.09 -1.86
C LEU A 97 -1.23 -9.89 -0.59
N PHE A 98 -1.42 -9.18 0.52
CA PHE A 98 -1.77 -9.74 1.81
C PHE A 98 -3.22 -9.43 2.17
N ALA A 99 -3.88 -10.34 2.88
CA ALA A 99 -5.19 -10.13 3.45
C ALA A 99 -5.17 -8.94 4.41
N HIS A 100 -6.26 -8.19 4.45
CA HIS A 100 -6.44 -7.10 5.42
C HIS A 100 -6.30 -7.59 6.87
N THR A 101 -6.54 -8.88 7.15
CA THR A 101 -6.37 -9.47 8.49
C THR A 101 -4.93 -9.48 9.00
N LEU A 102 -3.92 -9.24 8.15
CA LEU A 102 -2.55 -8.98 8.58
C LEU A 102 -2.49 -7.79 9.55
N GLU A 103 -3.34 -6.79 9.35
CA GLU A 103 -3.46 -5.60 10.20
C GLU A 103 -3.76 -5.95 11.66
N SER A 104 -4.60 -6.96 11.89
CA SER A 104 -4.94 -7.40 13.24
C SER A 104 -3.73 -7.98 13.99
N ALA A 105 -2.76 -8.55 13.29
CA ALA A 105 -1.51 -9.03 13.89
C ALA A 105 -0.56 -7.89 14.27
N HIS A 106 -0.81 -6.68 13.76
CA HIS A 106 -0.01 -5.49 13.94
C HIS A 106 -0.81 -4.35 14.57
N ARG A 107 -1.75 -4.66 15.46
CA ARG A 107 -2.56 -3.65 16.14
C ARG A 107 -1.72 -2.75 17.05
N GLU A 108 -0.72 -3.32 17.70
CA GLU A 108 0.09 -2.63 18.72
C GLU A 108 1.26 -1.85 18.11
N ASP A 109 1.72 -2.22 16.90
CA ASP A 109 2.93 -1.72 16.27
C ASP A 109 2.74 -1.20 14.85
N GLY A 110 1.55 -1.41 14.26
CA GLY A 110 1.19 -0.99 12.92
C GLY A 110 0.56 0.39 12.88
N VAL A 111 0.88 1.12 11.82
CA VAL A 111 0.39 2.48 11.62
C VAL A 111 0.11 2.73 10.15
N ALA A 112 -0.90 3.54 9.84
CA ALA A 112 -1.22 3.94 8.48
C ALA A 112 -1.30 5.45 8.34
N THR A 113 -1.18 5.92 7.11
CA THR A 113 -1.46 7.30 6.72
C THR A 113 -2.33 7.34 5.48
N PRO A 114 -3.24 8.32 5.35
CA PRO A 114 -4.16 8.40 4.21
C PRO A 114 -3.49 8.95 2.92
N PHE A 115 -2.17 8.74 2.79
CA PHE A 115 -1.33 9.17 1.68
C PHE A 115 -0.01 8.39 1.68
N ASP A 116 0.67 8.38 0.53
CA ASP A 116 2.03 7.84 0.33
C ASP A 116 3.07 8.80 0.93
N SER A 117 3.75 8.36 2.00
CA SER A 117 4.68 9.20 2.77
C SER A 117 5.97 9.50 2.00
N GLY A 118 6.36 8.64 1.06
CA GLY A 118 7.51 8.85 0.19
C GLY A 118 7.40 10.16 -0.60
N GLY A 119 6.18 10.57 -0.94
CA GLY A 119 5.88 11.82 -1.62
C GLY A 119 6.34 13.08 -0.86
N LEU A 120 6.34 13.05 0.48
CA LEU A 120 6.58 14.23 1.32
C LEU A 120 7.99 14.84 1.17
N LEU A 121 8.96 14.04 0.74
CA LEU A 121 10.34 14.50 0.53
C LEU A 121 10.63 14.89 -0.92
N HIS A 122 9.72 14.56 -1.83
CA HIS A 122 9.86 14.90 -3.24
C HIS A 122 9.25 16.28 -3.51
N LYS A 123 9.94 17.10 -4.32
CA LYS A 123 9.49 18.44 -4.75
C LYS A 123 8.14 18.46 -5.49
N LYS A 124 7.55 17.30 -5.76
CA LYS A 124 6.28 17.17 -6.46
C LYS A 124 5.09 17.31 -5.51
N VAL A 125 5.21 16.90 -4.25
CA VAL A 125 4.11 17.01 -3.27
C VAL A 125 4.35 18.22 -2.38
N SER A 126 3.34 19.08 -2.26
CA SER A 126 3.34 20.28 -1.43
C SER A 126 2.47 20.08 -0.20
N ARG A 127 3.03 20.44 0.95
CA ARG A 127 2.34 20.43 2.25
C ARG A 127 1.73 21.81 2.54
N PRO A 128 0.60 21.90 3.26
CA PRO A 128 -0.05 23.16 3.61
C PRO A 128 0.89 24.16 4.29
N ASN A 129 1.74 23.67 5.20
CA ASN A 129 2.79 24.46 5.82
C ASN A 129 4.17 23.91 5.39
N PRO A 130 4.85 24.56 4.43
CA PRO A 130 6.18 24.13 3.98
C PRO A 130 7.25 24.16 5.07
N ALA A 131 7.07 25.00 6.11
CA ALA A 131 8.02 25.14 7.22
C ALA A 131 7.89 24.02 8.27
N GLU A 132 6.77 23.31 8.31
CA GLU A 132 6.62 22.11 9.14
C GLU A 132 7.65 21.05 8.69
N PRO A 133 8.31 20.32 9.59
CA PRO A 133 9.13 19.17 9.21
C PRO A 133 8.29 18.02 8.63
N ALA A 134 8.81 17.30 7.62
CA ALA A 134 8.04 16.24 6.94
C ALA A 134 7.65 15.09 7.87
N ARG A 135 8.55 14.73 8.80
CA ARG A 135 8.30 13.72 9.83
C ARG A 135 7.17 14.13 10.79
N ASP A 136 7.06 15.42 11.12
CA ASP A 136 6.07 15.93 12.08
C ASP A 136 4.69 15.96 11.39
N PHE A 137 4.67 16.39 10.12
CA PHE A 137 3.48 16.28 9.26
C PHE A 137 3.04 14.82 9.12
N LEU A 138 3.96 13.88 8.95
CA LEU A 138 3.64 12.46 8.87
C LEU A 138 3.01 11.98 10.17
N ALA A 139 3.70 12.17 11.30
CA ALA A 139 3.29 11.72 12.63
C ALA A 139 1.89 12.21 13.02
N ARG A 140 1.52 13.47 12.71
CA ARG A 140 0.19 13.99 13.07
C ARG A 140 -0.97 13.39 12.27
N HIS A 141 -0.70 12.71 11.16
CA HIS A 141 -1.73 12.03 10.35
C HIS A 141 -1.68 10.51 10.48
N GLU A 142 -0.89 10.00 11.42
CA GLU A 142 -0.84 8.58 11.72
C GLU A 142 -2.17 8.12 12.31
N ILE A 143 -2.68 7.04 11.74
CA ILE A 143 -3.88 6.36 12.20
C ILE A 143 -3.48 4.93 12.59
N PRO A 144 -3.87 4.45 13.78
CA PRO A 144 -3.65 3.06 14.16
C PRO A 144 -4.24 2.08 13.14
N VAL A 145 -3.64 0.89 13.09
CA VAL A 145 -4.10 -0.22 12.28
C VAL A 145 -4.88 -1.18 13.20
N PRO A 146 -6.11 -1.63 12.84
CA PRO A 146 -6.80 -1.47 11.55
C PRO A 146 -7.70 -0.24 11.42
N GLU A 147 -7.72 0.69 12.37
CA GLU A 147 -8.68 1.82 12.46
C GLU A 147 -8.65 2.75 11.22
N HIS A 148 -7.54 2.80 10.50
CA HIS A 148 -7.44 3.54 9.23
C HIS A 148 -8.46 3.11 8.18
N ARG A 149 -8.99 1.89 8.27
CA ARG A 149 -10.03 1.33 7.39
C ARG A 149 -11.33 2.13 7.46
N ASP A 150 -11.69 2.65 8.62
CA ASP A 150 -12.87 3.51 8.79
C ASP A 150 -12.65 4.86 8.08
N TYR A 151 -11.44 5.41 8.17
CA TYR A 151 -11.08 6.61 7.41
C TYR A 151 -11.14 6.33 5.91
N LEU A 152 -10.63 5.18 5.44
CA LEU A 152 -10.67 4.78 4.04
C LEU A 152 -12.10 4.69 3.52
N GLN A 153 -13.01 4.04 4.27
CA GLN A 153 -14.43 3.95 3.93
C GLN A 153 -15.05 5.34 3.76
N ARG A 154 -14.77 6.22 4.73
CA ARG A 154 -15.32 7.56 4.76
C ARG A 154 -14.75 8.41 3.62
N ALA A 155 -13.46 8.27 3.32
CA ALA A 155 -12.79 8.93 2.21
C ALA A 155 -13.37 8.48 0.85
N MET A 156 -13.55 7.17 0.63
CA MET A 156 -14.21 6.63 -0.57
C MET A 156 -15.64 7.18 -0.74
N THR A 157 -16.35 7.38 0.37
CA THR A 157 -17.74 7.87 0.36
C THR A 157 -17.82 9.36 0.04
N LEU A 158 -16.91 10.18 0.57
CA LEU A 158 -17.00 11.64 0.52
C LEU A 158 -16.14 12.28 -0.57
N LEU A 159 -14.98 11.70 -0.86
CA LEU A 159 -13.98 12.34 -1.72
C LEU A 159 -14.02 11.84 -3.16
N PHE A 160 -14.50 10.64 -3.41
CA PHE A 160 -14.53 10.02 -4.74
C PHE A 160 -15.94 10.05 -5.35
N ALA A 161 -16.03 10.06 -6.68
CA ALA A 161 -17.32 10.02 -7.36
C ALA A 161 -18.03 8.67 -7.13
N LYS A 162 -17.26 7.58 -7.06
CA LYS A 162 -17.70 6.25 -6.59
C LYS A 162 -16.55 5.52 -5.88
N PRO A 163 -16.84 4.56 -4.99
CA PRO A 163 -15.78 3.88 -4.21
C PRO A 163 -14.72 3.17 -5.07
N ALA A 164 -15.10 2.50 -6.16
CA ALA A 164 -14.15 1.87 -7.09
C ALA A 164 -13.14 2.84 -7.71
N ASP A 165 -13.41 4.16 -7.76
CA ASP A 165 -12.46 5.15 -8.29
C ASP A 165 -11.16 5.17 -7.49
N TYR A 166 -11.22 4.92 -6.18
CA TYR A 166 -10.03 4.77 -5.35
C TYR A 166 -9.18 3.59 -5.82
N VAL A 167 -9.81 2.44 -6.09
CA VAL A 167 -9.11 1.20 -6.48
C VAL A 167 -8.47 1.36 -7.85
N VAL A 168 -9.20 1.87 -8.85
CA VAL A 168 -8.62 2.05 -10.20
C VAL A 168 -7.59 3.18 -10.28
N GLY A 169 -7.46 3.98 -9.21
CA GLY A 169 -6.50 5.06 -9.10
C GLY A 169 -6.93 6.33 -9.85
N ASN A 170 -8.22 6.61 -9.87
CA ASN A 170 -8.77 7.90 -10.30
C ASN A 170 -8.52 8.95 -9.21
N GLU A 171 -8.50 10.22 -9.60
CA GLU A 171 -8.38 11.30 -8.61
C GLU A 171 -9.70 11.49 -7.85
N PRO A 172 -9.64 11.83 -6.55
CA PRO A 172 -10.83 12.21 -5.83
C PRO A 172 -11.40 13.51 -6.42
N VAL A 173 -12.72 13.64 -6.40
CA VAL A 173 -13.44 14.87 -6.76
C VAL A 173 -13.12 15.99 -5.77
N TRP A 174 -12.85 15.62 -4.50
CA TRP A 174 -12.49 16.54 -3.44
C TRP A 174 -11.11 16.22 -2.85
N PRO A 175 -10.23 17.20 -2.67
CA PRO A 175 -8.87 16.96 -2.14
C PRO A 175 -8.83 16.53 -0.67
N GLY A 176 -9.92 16.70 0.08
CA GLY A 176 -9.98 16.28 1.48
C GLY A 176 -9.16 17.15 2.45
N PRO A 177 -9.18 16.82 3.75
CA PRO A 177 -8.66 17.69 4.82
C PRO A 177 -7.14 17.69 4.95
N ILE A 178 -6.43 16.69 4.39
CA ILE A 178 -4.97 16.55 4.53
C ILE A 178 -4.23 17.74 3.90
N GLY A 179 -4.79 18.29 2.82
CA GLY A 179 -4.25 19.48 2.15
C GLY A 179 -2.97 19.23 1.34
N LEU A 180 -2.60 17.98 1.06
CA LEU A 180 -1.53 17.66 0.13
C LEU A 180 -1.94 18.04 -1.30
N THR A 181 -1.04 18.74 -2.00
CA THR A 181 -1.25 19.16 -3.39
C THR A 181 -0.06 18.77 -4.27
N GLY A 182 -0.24 18.81 -5.59
CA GLY A 182 0.76 18.33 -6.55
C GLY A 182 0.87 16.80 -6.53
N GLY A 183 2.05 16.28 -6.84
CA GLY A 183 2.34 14.85 -6.82
C GLY A 183 1.75 14.10 -8.00
N ASP A 184 1.83 12.77 -7.92
CA ASP A 184 1.09 11.88 -8.82
C ASP A 184 -0.15 11.32 -8.11
N ARG A 185 -0.90 10.46 -8.81
CA ARG A 185 -2.18 9.91 -8.36
C ARG A 185 -2.08 9.07 -7.07
N ARG A 186 -0.87 8.65 -6.67
CA ARG A 186 -0.62 7.82 -5.49
C ARG A 186 -0.67 8.62 -4.19
N ARG A 187 -0.71 9.95 -4.28
CA ARG A 187 -0.79 10.84 -3.10
C ARG A 187 -2.01 10.56 -2.21
N TRP A 188 -3.02 9.87 -2.71
CA TRP A 188 -4.24 9.51 -1.98
C TRP A 188 -4.27 8.04 -1.54
N THR A 189 -3.22 7.27 -1.86
CA THR A 189 -3.14 5.87 -1.49
C THR A 189 -2.82 5.75 -0.01
N HIS A 190 -3.63 4.98 0.72
CA HIS A 190 -3.34 4.67 2.11
C HIS A 190 -2.07 3.81 2.22
N GLU A 191 -1.02 4.39 2.81
CA GLU A 191 0.19 3.68 3.19
C GLU A 191 -0.02 3.02 4.54
N VAL A 192 0.30 1.73 4.63
CA VAL A 192 0.24 0.93 5.84
C VAL A 192 1.66 0.47 6.16
N ARG A 193 2.12 0.74 7.37
CA ARG A 193 3.46 0.43 7.86
C ARG A 193 3.35 -0.56 9.00
N VAL A 194 4.03 -1.70 8.85
CA VAL A 194 4.10 -2.76 9.87
C VAL A 194 5.53 -2.91 10.33
N ALA A 195 5.75 -3.15 11.62
CA ALA A 195 7.09 -3.13 12.20
C ALA A 195 7.94 -4.29 11.70
N ASP A 196 9.22 -4.00 11.46
CA ASP A 196 10.35 -4.89 11.18
C ASP A 196 10.26 -5.81 9.97
N GLN A 197 9.26 -6.68 9.87
CA GLN A 197 9.19 -7.70 8.84
C GLN A 197 7.78 -8.26 8.62
N VAL A 198 7.55 -8.83 7.43
CA VAL A 198 6.38 -9.64 7.10
C VAL A 198 6.83 -10.98 6.53
N SER A 199 6.39 -12.09 7.09
CA SER A 199 6.74 -13.44 6.60
C SER A 199 6.03 -13.80 5.29
N ILE A 200 6.73 -14.50 4.40
CA ILE A 200 6.27 -15.02 3.10
C ILE A 200 6.93 -16.40 2.91
N PRO A 201 6.50 -17.44 3.64
CA PRO A 201 5.12 -17.89 3.69
C PRO A 201 4.33 -17.47 4.93
N THR A 202 3.04 -17.17 4.76
CA THR A 202 2.11 -16.85 5.84
C THR A 202 0.66 -17.04 5.40
N GLY A 203 -0.25 -17.33 6.35
CA GLY A 203 -1.70 -17.42 6.09
C GLY A 203 -2.34 -16.09 5.65
N TYR A 204 -1.62 -14.98 5.78
CA TYR A 204 -2.05 -13.68 5.25
C TYR A 204 -1.75 -13.49 3.77
N LEU A 205 -0.87 -14.28 3.13
CA LEU A 205 -0.55 -14.09 1.71
C LEU A 205 -1.73 -14.56 0.86
N GLN A 206 -2.20 -13.72 -0.05
CA GLN A 206 -3.39 -14.00 -0.87
C GLN A 206 -3.02 -14.20 -2.33
N ALA A 207 -2.09 -13.39 -2.84
CA ALA A 207 -1.62 -13.53 -4.20
C ALA A 207 -0.17 -13.06 -4.37
N VAL A 208 0.52 -13.67 -5.33
CA VAL A 208 1.87 -13.31 -5.78
C VAL A 208 1.83 -13.01 -7.27
N PHE A 209 2.31 -11.83 -7.65
CA PHE A 209 2.39 -11.38 -9.03
C PHE A 209 3.86 -11.30 -9.43
N ALA A 210 4.23 -11.96 -10.51
CA ALA A 210 5.58 -11.90 -11.04
C ALA A 210 5.60 -12.22 -12.54
N PRO A 211 6.59 -11.72 -13.29
CA PRO A 211 6.82 -12.12 -14.67
C PRO A 211 7.01 -13.63 -14.79
N ILE A 212 6.44 -14.23 -15.84
CA ILE A 212 6.51 -15.68 -16.04
C ILE A 212 7.95 -16.22 -16.04
N ARG A 213 8.90 -15.44 -16.60
CA ARG A 213 10.34 -15.76 -16.59
C ARG A 213 10.85 -16.08 -15.19
N LEU A 214 10.48 -15.26 -14.18
CA LEU A 214 10.91 -15.44 -12.81
C LEU A 214 10.21 -16.61 -12.14
N MET A 215 8.92 -16.82 -12.43
CA MET A 215 8.16 -17.94 -11.86
C MET A 215 8.67 -19.31 -12.33
N THR A 216 9.34 -19.34 -13.48
CA THR A 216 9.99 -20.54 -14.03
C THR A 216 11.46 -20.66 -13.66
N GLU A 217 12.07 -19.63 -13.08
CA GLU A 217 13.41 -19.70 -12.53
C GLU A 217 13.37 -20.58 -11.26
N GLY A 218 14.21 -21.62 -11.25
CA GLY A 218 14.25 -22.58 -10.15
C GLY A 218 14.65 -21.97 -8.80
N GLY A 219 14.69 -22.81 -7.76
CA GLY A 219 15.20 -22.41 -6.44
C GLY A 219 14.15 -21.76 -5.54
N ALA A 220 14.45 -20.59 -4.98
CA ALA A 220 13.60 -19.97 -3.95
C ALA A 220 12.22 -19.54 -4.49
N ILE A 221 12.15 -19.03 -5.71
CA ILE A 221 10.89 -18.62 -6.34
C ILE A 221 10.03 -19.85 -6.62
N GLU A 222 10.60 -20.89 -7.23
CA GLU A 222 9.91 -22.17 -7.44
C GLU A 222 9.39 -22.77 -6.12
N SER A 223 10.17 -22.67 -5.04
CA SER A 223 9.76 -23.12 -3.71
C SER A 223 8.55 -22.35 -3.18
N LEU A 224 8.54 -21.02 -3.34
CA LEU A 224 7.38 -20.18 -2.99
C LEU A 224 6.16 -20.54 -3.84
N VAL A 225 6.32 -20.69 -5.16
CA VAL A 225 5.22 -21.05 -6.07
C VAL A 225 4.62 -22.41 -5.71
N LYS A 226 5.45 -23.40 -5.37
CA LYS A 226 5.00 -24.71 -4.89
C LYS A 226 4.19 -24.58 -3.61
N TRP A 227 4.69 -23.80 -2.64
CA TRP A 227 3.99 -23.54 -1.39
C TRP A 227 2.63 -22.84 -1.64
N CYS A 228 2.59 -21.81 -2.49
CA CYS A 228 1.35 -21.10 -2.82
C CYS A 228 0.29 -22.05 -3.37
N ARG A 229 0.66 -22.98 -4.26
CA ARG A 229 -0.28 -23.99 -4.80
C ARG A 229 -0.84 -24.92 -3.74
N LEU A 230 -0.04 -25.27 -2.73
CA LEU A 230 -0.47 -26.14 -1.64
C LEU A 230 -1.45 -25.43 -0.69
N GLU A 231 -1.21 -24.14 -0.43
CA GLU A 231 -2.00 -23.33 0.51
C GLU A 231 -3.15 -22.55 -0.14
N GLY A 232 -3.39 -22.74 -1.45
CA GLY A 232 -4.44 -22.03 -2.18
C GLY A 232 -4.19 -20.54 -2.37
N VAL A 233 -2.93 -20.11 -2.32
CA VAL A 233 -2.50 -18.73 -2.63
C VAL A 233 -2.38 -18.58 -4.15
N ASP A 234 -2.97 -17.52 -4.69
CA ASP A 234 -3.01 -17.28 -6.12
C ASP A 234 -1.64 -16.83 -6.66
N CYS A 235 -1.07 -17.58 -7.61
CA CYS A 235 0.12 -17.16 -8.36
C CYS A 235 -0.31 -16.58 -9.71
N ILE A 236 -0.14 -15.26 -9.88
CA ILE A 236 -0.56 -14.53 -11.07
C ILE A 236 0.66 -14.26 -11.98
N PRO A 237 0.87 -15.05 -13.04
CA PRO A 237 1.94 -14.81 -13.99
C PRO A 237 1.66 -13.57 -14.82
N LEU A 238 2.70 -12.76 -15.04
CA LEU A 238 2.66 -11.60 -15.92
C LEU A 238 3.36 -11.94 -17.24
N TYR A 239 2.61 -11.78 -18.34
CA TYR A 239 3.10 -11.96 -19.71
C TYR A 239 3.44 -10.59 -20.29
N THR A 240 4.66 -10.11 -20.02
CA THR A 240 5.07 -8.73 -20.31
C THR A 240 6.43 -8.67 -20.99
N SER A 241 6.62 -7.62 -21.79
CA SER A 241 7.96 -7.11 -22.13
C SER A 241 8.41 -6.16 -21.02
N ARG A 242 9.72 -6.10 -20.71
CA ARG A 242 10.26 -5.31 -19.57
C ARG A 242 9.80 -3.83 -19.54
N ALA A 243 9.44 -3.25 -20.69
CA ALA A 243 8.99 -1.86 -20.80
C ALA A 243 7.61 -1.61 -20.16
N ASP A 244 6.74 -2.62 -20.09
CA ASP A 244 5.33 -2.50 -19.65
C ASP A 244 5.04 -3.26 -18.34
N ASP A 245 6.08 -3.70 -17.63
CA ASP A 245 5.96 -4.57 -16.44
C ASP A 245 5.05 -3.93 -15.37
N PHE A 246 5.20 -2.63 -15.10
CA PHE A 246 4.42 -1.95 -14.05
C PHE A 246 2.95 -1.74 -14.41
N GLU A 247 2.63 -1.24 -15.61
CA GLU A 247 1.24 -1.00 -16.01
C GLU A 247 0.45 -2.32 -16.10
N THR A 248 1.11 -3.39 -16.53
CA THR A 248 0.49 -4.73 -16.53
C THR A 248 0.29 -5.24 -15.11
N LEU A 249 1.29 -5.12 -14.23
CA LEU A 249 1.18 -5.47 -12.81
C LEU A 249 0.01 -4.74 -12.15
N LYS A 250 -0.09 -3.42 -12.34
CA LYS A 250 -1.17 -2.59 -11.81
C LYS A 250 -2.54 -3.03 -12.33
N ARG A 251 -2.72 -3.14 -13.64
CA ARG A 251 -3.99 -3.57 -14.26
C ARG A 251 -4.44 -4.93 -13.74
N ARG A 252 -3.53 -5.92 -13.72
CA ARG A 252 -3.85 -7.27 -13.26
C ARG A 252 -4.20 -7.31 -11.77
N CYS A 253 -3.59 -6.46 -10.96
CA CYS A 253 -3.94 -6.32 -9.55
C CYS A 253 -5.32 -5.69 -9.36
N VAL A 254 -5.68 -4.68 -10.16
CA VAL A 254 -7.03 -4.09 -10.16
C VAL A 254 -8.06 -5.15 -10.53
N ASP A 255 -7.86 -5.87 -11.64
CA ASP A 255 -8.78 -6.93 -12.09
C ASP A 255 -8.97 -8.00 -11.00
N TYR A 256 -7.87 -8.41 -10.35
CA TYR A 256 -7.89 -9.37 -9.26
C TYR A 256 -8.70 -8.86 -8.05
N ILE A 257 -8.44 -7.62 -7.61
CA ILE A 257 -9.14 -6.99 -6.48
C ILE A 257 -10.63 -6.89 -6.75
N LEU A 258 -11.01 -6.34 -7.92
CA LEU A 258 -12.41 -6.14 -8.27
C LEU A 258 -13.13 -7.50 -8.38
N GLY A 259 -12.53 -8.49 -9.05
CA GLY A 259 -13.12 -9.82 -9.18
C GLY A 259 -13.24 -10.60 -7.87
N LYS A 260 -12.39 -10.33 -6.86
CA LYS A 260 -12.44 -11.01 -5.56
C LYS A 260 -13.36 -10.30 -4.55
N LEU A 261 -13.41 -8.97 -4.57
CA LEU A 261 -14.06 -8.18 -3.52
C LEU A 261 -15.40 -7.56 -3.94
N LEU A 262 -15.66 -7.43 -5.25
CA LEU A 262 -16.91 -6.89 -5.79
C LEU A 262 -17.54 -7.85 -6.82
N PRO A 263 -17.86 -9.10 -6.44
CA PRO A 263 -18.54 -10.05 -7.33
C PRO A 263 -20.00 -9.68 -7.62
#